data_AF-A0A520YDQ8-F1
#
_entry.id   AF-A0A520YDQ8-F1
#
_cell.length_a   1.000
_cell.length_b   1.000
_cell.length_c   1.000
_cell.angle_alpha   90.00
_cell.angle_beta   90.00
_cell.angle_gamma   90.00
#
_symmetry.space_group_name_H-M   'P 1'
#
loop_
_entity.id
_entity.type
_entity.pdbx_description
1 polymer ?
#
loop_
_entity_poly.entity_id
_entity_poly.type
_entity_poly.pdbx_seq_one_letter_code
_entity_poly.pdbx_strand_id
1 'polypeptide(L)'
;MVDLRNILDDLDLSAVVLPGDKLKECQYFFNLLEAEKDRDKFRWLLGAFLNACYGHLEYKAAYLHYAFADPETGDPVEDWEALDILRNYVRVFQQKKSGFIKTSWLSELTEKLYKFRNRNTHDGGIEVMQVGDDLPNDFNIGSHTGQGTPALIFCREILEFFSKLEAEIDG
;
A
#
# COMPACT_ATOMS: atom_id res chain seq x y z
N MET A 1 18.74 26.87 21.10
CA MET A 1 17.31 26.79 20.79
C MET A 1 17.20 27.06 19.30
N VAL A 2 16.81 26.07 18.49
CA VAL A 2 16.68 26.28 17.04
C VAL A 2 15.42 27.13 16.83
N ASP A 3 15.53 28.22 16.06
CA ASP A 3 14.37 29.01 15.69
C ASP A 3 13.54 28.19 14.70
N LEU A 4 12.30 27.86 15.08
CA LEU A 4 11.36 27.11 14.24
C LEU A 4 11.13 27.80 12.90
N ARG A 5 11.27 29.12 12.82
CA ARG A 5 11.14 29.88 11.57
C ARG A 5 12.24 29.51 10.58
N ASN A 6 13.48 29.38 11.04
CA ASN A 6 14.59 28.95 10.20
C ASN A 6 14.41 27.51 9.69
N ILE A 7 13.81 26.63 10.50
CA ILE A 7 13.46 25.27 10.06
C ILE A 7 12.35 25.32 8.99
N LEU A 8 11.33 26.15 9.18
CA LEU A 8 10.21 26.29 8.24
C LEU A 8 10.64 26.95 6.92
N ASP A 9 11.61 27.86 6.95
CA ASP A 9 12.14 28.53 5.75
C ASP A 9 12.93 27.55 4.85
N ASP A 10 13.53 26.50 5.43
CA ASP A 10 14.25 25.45 4.70
C ASP A 10 13.35 24.27 4.27
N LEU A 11 12.11 24.21 4.75
CA LEU A 11 11.17 23.13 4.44
C LEU A 11 10.32 23.45 3.21
N ASP A 12 10.51 22.66 2.15
CA ASP A 12 9.54 22.62 1.06
C ASP A 12 8.29 21.86 1.50
N LEU A 13 7.32 22.59 2.02
CA LEU A 13 6.03 22.04 2.45
C LEU A 13 5.24 21.40 1.30
N SER A 14 5.56 21.71 0.03
CA SER A 14 4.94 21.05 -1.12
C SER A 14 5.46 19.62 -1.35
N ALA A 15 6.62 19.28 -0.79
CA ALA A 15 7.14 17.92 -0.80
C ALA A 15 6.51 17.02 0.30
N VAL A 16 5.71 17.59 1.20
CA VAL A 16 4.99 16.84 2.23
C VAL A 16 3.81 16.13 1.60
N VAL A 17 3.85 14.81 1.62
CA VAL A 17 2.81 13.94 1.05
C VAL A 17 1.52 14.05 1.86
N LEU A 18 0.39 14.23 1.19
CA LEU A 18 -0.91 14.30 1.84
C LEU A 18 -1.43 12.89 2.20
N PRO A 19 -2.27 12.75 3.25
CA PRO A 19 -2.78 11.45 3.68
C PRO A 19 -3.46 10.62 2.57
N GLY A 20 -4.19 11.28 1.67
CA GLY A 20 -4.88 10.62 0.55
C GLY A 20 -4.00 10.28 -0.66
N ASP A 21 -2.74 10.70 -0.70
CA ASP A 21 -1.91 10.53 -1.89
C ASP A 21 -1.50 9.08 -2.13
N LYS A 22 -1.42 8.26 -1.07
CA LYS A 22 -1.05 6.85 -1.21
C LYS A 22 -2.13 6.01 -1.90
N LEU A 23 -3.41 6.28 -1.64
CA LEU A 23 -4.49 5.60 -2.38
C LEU A 23 -4.53 6.05 -3.85
N LYS A 24 -4.30 7.34 -4.10
CA LYS A 24 -4.18 7.88 -5.48
C LYS A 24 -3.01 7.25 -6.23
N GLU A 25 -1.88 7.03 -5.56
CA GLU A 25 -0.72 6.34 -6.13
C GLU A 25 -1.08 4.90 -6.54
N CYS A 26 -1.82 4.16 -5.70
CA CYS A 26 -2.33 2.83 -6.04
C CYS A 26 -3.24 2.88 -7.27
N GLN A 27 -4.20 3.82 -7.29
CA GLN A 27 -5.12 3.99 -8.42
C GLN A 27 -4.40 4.35 -9.72
N TYR A 28 -3.37 5.21 -9.64
CA TYR A 28 -2.57 5.60 -10.78
C TYR A 28 -1.91 4.39 -11.44
N PHE A 29 -1.23 3.53 -10.67
CA PHE A 29 -0.60 2.33 -11.23
C PHE A 29 -1.62 1.32 -11.76
N PHE A 30 -2.78 1.20 -11.12
CA PHE A 30 -3.86 0.35 -11.62
C PHE A 30 -4.38 0.82 -12.99
N ASN A 31 -4.62 2.12 -13.16
CA ASN A 31 -5.06 2.68 -14.43
C ASN A 31 -4.05 2.41 -15.56
N LEU A 32 -2.74 2.41 -15.24
CA LEU A 32 -1.71 2.03 -16.21
C LEU A 32 -1.75 0.53 -16.54
N LEU A 33 -1.99 -0.33 -15.55
CA LEU A 33 -2.15 -1.78 -15.75
C LEU A 33 -3.32 -2.12 -16.68
N GLU A 34 -4.46 -1.44 -16.53
CA GLU A 34 -5.65 -1.69 -17.37
C GLU A 34 -5.43 -1.39 -18.86
N ALA A 35 -4.41 -0.59 -19.20
CA ALA A 35 -4.08 -0.23 -20.58
C ALA A 35 -2.88 -0.99 -21.16
N GLU A 36 -2.08 -1.67 -20.34
CA GLU A 36 -0.78 -2.22 -20.77
C GLU A 36 -0.89 -3.65 -21.28
N LYS A 37 -0.63 -3.86 -22.57
CA LYS A 37 -0.70 -5.17 -23.23
C LYS A 37 0.66 -5.85 -23.38
N ASP A 38 1.76 -5.13 -23.16
CA ASP A 38 3.09 -5.71 -23.12
C ASP A 38 3.31 -6.40 -21.76
N ARG A 39 3.59 -7.70 -21.78
CA ARG A 39 3.75 -8.51 -20.57
C ARG A 39 4.84 -7.99 -19.63
N ASP A 40 5.97 -7.56 -20.16
CA ASP A 40 7.12 -7.18 -19.34
C ASP A 40 6.88 -5.79 -18.71
N LYS A 41 6.28 -4.86 -19.45
CA LYS A 41 5.83 -3.57 -18.88
C LYS A 41 4.71 -3.76 -17.87
N PHE A 42 3.74 -4.62 -18.16
CA PHE A 42 2.66 -4.96 -17.24
C PHE A 42 3.24 -5.50 -15.93
N ARG A 43 4.23 -6.40 -16.01
CA ARG A 43 4.94 -6.93 -14.84
C ARG A 43 5.62 -5.83 -14.02
N TRP A 44 6.26 -4.84 -14.65
CA TRP A 44 6.87 -3.72 -13.92
C TRP A 44 5.83 -2.84 -13.24
N LEU A 45 4.76 -2.49 -13.95
CA LEU A 45 3.64 -1.73 -13.41
C LEU A 45 2.97 -2.47 -12.25
N LEU A 46 2.84 -3.80 -12.35
CA LEU A 46 2.28 -4.63 -11.29
C LEU A 46 3.17 -4.60 -10.05
N GLY A 47 4.50 -4.68 -10.23
CA GLY A 47 5.45 -4.52 -9.14
C GLY A 47 5.34 -3.15 -8.46
N ALA A 48 5.17 -2.07 -9.24
CA ALA A 48 4.96 -0.73 -8.71
C ALA A 48 3.64 -0.61 -7.94
N PHE A 49 2.55 -1.13 -8.51
CA PHE A 49 1.24 -1.20 -7.85
C PHE A 49 1.31 -1.93 -6.50
N LEU A 50 1.90 -3.14 -6.47
CA LEU A 50 2.03 -3.92 -5.23
C LEU A 50 2.83 -3.19 -4.15
N ASN A 51 3.88 -2.47 -4.53
CA ASN A 51 4.65 -1.65 -3.60
C ASN A 51 3.85 -0.43 -3.10
N ALA A 52 3.08 0.23 -3.96
CA ALA A 52 2.19 1.31 -3.56
C ALA A 52 1.13 0.82 -2.58
N CYS A 53 0.49 -0.33 -2.86
CA CYS A 53 -0.53 -0.92 -1.98
C CYS A 53 0.03 -1.33 -0.61
N TYR A 54 1.20 -1.97 -0.58
CA TYR A 54 1.87 -2.29 0.67
C TYR A 54 2.24 -1.02 1.44
N GLY A 55 2.81 -0.02 0.75
CA GLY A 55 3.19 1.26 1.33
C GLY A 55 2.00 2.06 1.86
N HIS A 56 0.83 1.94 1.24
CA HIS A 56 -0.40 2.58 1.72
C HIS A 56 -0.80 2.06 3.12
N LEU A 57 -0.77 0.75 3.35
CA LEU A 57 -1.10 0.16 4.66
C LEU A 57 -0.09 0.56 5.75
N GLU A 58 1.22 0.51 5.46
CA GLU A 58 2.25 0.92 6.42
C GLU A 58 2.17 2.42 6.70
N TYR A 59 1.98 3.25 5.67
CA TYR A 59 1.80 4.69 5.83
C TYR A 59 0.57 5.01 6.66
N LYS A 60 -0.59 4.39 6.37
CA LYS A 60 -1.82 4.61 7.13
C LYS A 60 -1.64 4.22 8.58
N ALA A 61 -1.06 3.05 8.85
CA ALA A 61 -0.76 2.63 10.22
C ALA A 61 0.16 3.63 10.93
N ALA A 62 1.26 4.05 10.30
CA ALA A 62 2.17 5.03 10.87
C ALA A 62 1.49 6.39 11.12
N TYR A 63 0.63 6.84 10.20
CA TYR A 63 -0.15 8.06 10.34
C TYR A 63 -1.03 7.98 11.59
N LEU A 64 -1.80 6.91 11.75
CA LEU A 64 -2.70 6.76 12.90
C LEU A 64 -1.96 6.63 14.25
N HIS A 65 -0.69 6.21 14.24
CA HIS A 65 0.15 6.17 15.44
C HIS A 65 0.77 7.54 15.80
N TYR A 66 0.98 8.44 14.82
CA TYR A 66 1.85 9.62 15.01
C TYR A 66 1.27 10.96 14.54
N ALA A 67 0.09 10.99 13.92
CA ALA A 67 -0.46 12.21 13.33
C ALA A 67 -0.88 13.25 14.36
N PHE A 68 -1.22 12.81 15.58
CA PHE A 68 -1.66 13.68 16.66
C PHE A 68 -0.61 13.74 17.76
N ALA A 69 -0.58 14.83 18.50
CA ALA A 69 0.28 15.01 19.65
C ALA A 69 -0.50 15.58 20.83
N ASP A 70 -0.14 15.15 22.03
CA ASP A 70 -0.65 15.69 23.28
C ASP A 70 -0.22 17.18 23.36
N PRO A 71 -1.14 18.13 23.53
CA PRO A 71 -0.81 19.55 23.55
C PRO A 71 0.00 19.97 24.78
N GLU A 72 -0.03 19.19 25.86
CA GLU A 72 0.71 19.46 27.10
C GLU A 72 2.12 18.86 27.07
N THR A 73 2.28 17.63 26.59
CA THR A 73 3.59 16.95 26.58
C THR A 73 4.32 17.03 25.24
N GLY A 74 3.58 17.24 24.14
CA GLY A 74 4.09 17.15 22.78
C GLY A 74 4.34 15.73 22.30
N ASP A 75 4.00 14.71 23.11
CA ASP A 75 4.18 13.31 22.75
C ASP A 75 3.11 12.87 21.73
N PRO A 76 3.44 11.98 20.78
CA PRO A 76 2.45 11.45 19.86
C PRO A 76 1.30 10.74 20.57
N VAL A 77 0.08 10.97 20.08
CA VAL A 77 -1.15 10.33 20.55
C VAL A 77 -1.71 9.48 19.41
N GLU A 78 -1.97 8.21 19.72
CA GLU A 78 -2.58 7.28 18.76
C GLU A 78 -4.07 7.59 18.56
N ASP A 79 -4.52 7.48 17.31
CA ASP A 79 -5.93 7.41 16.98
C ASP A 79 -6.45 5.97 17.19
N TRP A 80 -6.79 5.67 18.43
CA TRP A 80 -7.15 4.32 18.86
C TRP A 80 -8.37 3.75 18.12
N GLU A 81 -9.36 4.59 17.80
CA GLU A 81 -10.59 4.17 17.13
C GLU A 81 -10.28 3.76 15.67
N ALA A 82 -9.60 4.62 14.92
CA ALA A 82 -9.19 4.28 13.56
C ALA A 82 -8.18 3.13 13.51
N LEU A 83 -7.28 3.01 14.50
CA LEU A 83 -6.37 1.87 14.61
C LEU A 83 -7.10 0.56 14.84
N ASP A 84 -8.14 0.55 15.67
CA ASP A 84 -8.92 -0.66 15.92
C ASP A 84 -9.71 -1.09 14.67
N ILE A 85 -10.21 -0.14 13.88
CA ILE A 85 -10.78 -0.42 12.54
C ILE A 85 -9.71 -1.05 11.65
N LEU A 86 -8.54 -0.42 11.51
CA LEU A 86 -7.44 -0.95 10.68
C LEU A 86 -7.00 -2.35 11.13
N ARG A 87 -6.99 -2.62 12.44
CA ARG A 87 -6.62 -3.90 13.05
C ARG A 87 -7.59 -5.04 12.71
N ASN A 88 -8.82 -4.73 12.30
CA ASN A 88 -9.76 -5.72 11.77
C ASN A 88 -9.36 -6.26 10.40
N TYR A 89 -8.47 -5.56 9.68
CA TYR A 89 -8.09 -5.89 8.31
C TYR A 89 -6.64 -6.34 8.16
N VAL A 90 -5.74 -5.78 8.97
CA VAL A 90 -4.32 -6.12 8.99
C VAL A 90 -3.80 -6.13 10.41
N ARG A 91 -2.76 -6.90 10.70
CA ARG A 91 -2.06 -6.76 11.98
C ARG A 91 -1.18 -5.52 11.92
N VAL A 92 -1.22 -4.72 12.97
CA VAL A 92 -0.37 -3.53 13.14
C VAL A 92 0.53 -3.77 14.34
N PHE A 93 1.84 -3.54 14.19
CA PHE A 93 2.78 -3.69 15.28
C PHE A 93 3.97 -2.75 15.13
N GLN A 94 4.44 -2.21 16.26
CA GLN A 94 5.64 -1.41 16.30
C GLN A 94 6.89 -2.30 16.47
N GLN A 95 7.91 -2.07 15.65
CA GLN A 95 9.19 -2.72 15.82
C GLN A 95 9.94 -2.14 17.02
N LYS A 96 10.17 -2.97 18.04
CA LYS A 96 10.81 -2.60 19.32
C LYS A 96 12.13 -1.84 19.19
N LYS A 97 12.93 -2.11 18.15
CA LYS A 97 14.28 -1.52 17.99
C LYS A 97 14.29 -0.18 17.27
N SER A 98 13.41 0.01 16.29
CA SER A 98 13.42 1.18 15.41
C SER A 98 12.26 2.13 15.67
N GLY A 99 11.23 1.69 16.39
CA GLY A 99 9.98 2.42 16.53
C GLY A 99 9.12 2.39 15.27
N PHE A 100 9.56 1.76 14.17
CA PHE A 100 8.78 1.72 12.94
C PHE A 100 7.51 0.90 13.09
N ILE A 101 6.40 1.46 12.61
CA ILE A 101 5.15 0.73 12.45
C ILE A 101 5.26 -0.18 11.24
N LYS A 102 4.85 -1.43 11.43
CA LYS A 102 4.74 -2.43 10.38
C LYS A 102 3.36 -3.03 10.39
N THR A 103 3.01 -3.53 9.21
CA THR A 103 1.76 -4.25 9.01
C THR A 103 2.06 -5.70 8.60
N SER A 104 1.12 -6.60 8.86
CA SER A 104 1.12 -7.94 8.26
C SER A 104 -0.29 -8.38 7.93
N TRP A 105 -0.42 -9.38 7.07
CA TRP A 105 -1.72 -9.88 6.62
C TRP A 105 -2.58 -10.45 7.75
N LEU A 106 -3.90 -10.41 7.53
CA LEU A 106 -4.91 -11.04 8.39
C LEU A 106 -5.95 -11.83 7.56
N SER A 107 -6.24 -11.39 6.34
CA SER A 107 -7.13 -12.03 5.37
C SER A 107 -6.37 -12.71 4.23
N GLU A 108 -7.03 -13.58 3.47
CA GLU A 108 -6.44 -14.22 2.28
C GLU A 108 -6.01 -13.18 1.23
N LEU A 109 -6.82 -12.13 1.02
CA LEU A 109 -6.54 -11.05 0.08
C LEU A 109 -5.25 -10.30 0.47
N THR A 110 -5.15 -9.90 1.74
CA THR A 110 -3.94 -9.23 2.24
C THR A 110 -2.75 -10.18 2.28
N GLU A 111 -2.94 -11.47 2.54
CA GLU A 111 -1.86 -12.45 2.46
C GLU A 111 -1.27 -12.54 1.05
N LYS A 112 -2.13 -12.60 0.02
CA LYS A 112 -1.72 -12.57 -1.39
C LYS A 112 -0.94 -11.30 -1.73
N LEU A 113 -1.44 -10.13 -1.33
CA LEU A 113 -0.75 -8.85 -1.52
C LEU A 113 0.69 -8.90 -0.96
N TYR A 114 0.84 -9.33 0.29
CA TYR A 114 2.14 -9.36 0.96
C TYR A 114 3.08 -10.36 0.30
N LYS A 115 2.58 -11.55 -0.05
CA LYS A 115 3.38 -12.57 -0.75
C LYS A 115 3.84 -12.08 -2.12
N PHE A 116 2.96 -11.49 -2.93
CA PHE A 116 3.31 -10.98 -4.25
C PHE A 116 4.27 -9.79 -4.16
N ARG A 117 4.04 -8.84 -3.25
CA ARG A 117 4.98 -7.75 -2.99
C ARG A 117 6.35 -8.25 -2.54
N ASN A 118 6.39 -9.25 -1.65
CA ASN A 118 7.63 -9.84 -1.17
C ASN A 118 8.42 -10.49 -2.31
N ARG A 119 7.75 -11.30 -3.14
CA ARG A 119 8.37 -11.90 -4.35
C ARG A 119 8.90 -10.84 -5.30
N ASN A 120 8.11 -9.80 -5.55
CA ASN A 120 8.53 -8.69 -6.41
C ASN A 120 9.79 -7.99 -5.91
N THR A 121 9.92 -7.81 -4.59
CA THR A 121 11.02 -7.03 -3.99
C THR A 121 12.27 -7.86 -3.74
N HIS A 122 12.12 -9.13 -3.34
CA HIS A 122 13.22 -9.93 -2.80
C HIS A 122 13.60 -11.12 -3.69
N ASP A 123 12.69 -11.61 -4.55
CA ASP A 123 12.87 -12.88 -5.26
C ASP A 123 13.17 -12.68 -6.76
N GLY A 124 13.63 -11.49 -7.16
CA GLY A 124 14.02 -11.19 -8.55
C GLY A 124 12.88 -10.71 -9.46
N GLY A 125 11.69 -10.51 -8.90
CA GLY A 125 10.54 -9.92 -9.59
C GLY A 125 9.31 -10.81 -9.59
N ILE A 126 8.13 -10.21 -9.82
CA ILE A 126 6.89 -10.96 -9.92
C ILE A 126 6.77 -11.69 -11.26
N GLU A 127 6.40 -12.96 -11.23
CA GLU A 127 6.14 -13.75 -12.44
C GLU A 127 4.75 -13.42 -12.98
N VAL A 128 4.67 -13.13 -14.27
CA VAL A 128 3.40 -12.88 -14.98
C VAL A 128 3.36 -13.76 -16.22
N MET A 129 2.29 -14.52 -16.36
CA MET A 129 2.01 -15.35 -17.53
C MET A 129 0.82 -14.81 -18.30
N GLN A 130 0.83 -15.07 -19.60
CA GLN A 130 -0.31 -14.85 -20.49
C GLN A 130 -1.07 -16.17 -20.64
N VAL A 131 -2.35 -16.19 -20.27
CA VAL A 131 -3.19 -17.40 -20.33
C VAL A 131 -4.18 -17.41 -21.50
N GLY A 132 -4.25 -16.31 -22.25
CA GLY A 132 -5.13 -16.12 -23.41
C GLY A 132 -4.73 -14.88 -24.22
N ASP A 133 -5.61 -14.44 -25.14
CA ASP A 133 -5.33 -13.36 -26.09
C ASP A 133 -6.03 -12.03 -25.74
N ASP A 134 -6.92 -12.00 -24.74
CA ASP A 134 -7.61 -10.79 -24.30
C ASP A 134 -6.76 -10.00 -23.29
N LEU A 135 -5.74 -9.30 -23.79
CA LEU A 135 -4.83 -8.52 -22.95
C LEU A 135 -5.38 -7.12 -22.63
N PRO A 136 -5.23 -6.62 -21.38
CA PRO A 136 -4.49 -7.22 -20.25
C PRO A 136 -5.26 -8.20 -19.35
N ASN A 137 -6.54 -8.50 -19.62
CA ASN A 137 -7.37 -9.34 -18.75
C ASN A 137 -6.82 -10.76 -18.56
N ASP A 138 -6.17 -11.30 -19.59
CA ASP A 138 -5.58 -12.64 -19.59
C ASP A 138 -4.14 -12.70 -19.04
N PHE A 139 -3.69 -11.66 -18.32
CA PHE A 139 -2.48 -11.74 -17.52
C PHE A 139 -2.75 -12.31 -16.12
N ASN A 140 -2.02 -13.36 -15.77
CA ASN A 140 -2.07 -14.00 -14.46
C ASN A 140 -0.72 -13.89 -13.73
N ILE A 141 -0.78 -13.67 -12.43
CA ILE A 141 0.37 -13.73 -11.51
C ILE A 141 0.73 -15.20 -11.28
N GLY A 142 1.99 -15.55 -11.52
CA GLY A 142 2.57 -16.88 -11.30
C GLY A 142 3.25 -17.46 -12.54
N SER A 143 3.88 -18.62 -12.35
CA SER A 143 4.67 -19.35 -13.35
C SER A 143 4.05 -20.66 -13.84
N HIS A 144 2.95 -21.11 -13.23
CA HIS A 144 2.35 -22.41 -13.49
C HIS A 144 0.95 -22.27 -14.08
N THR A 145 0.77 -22.71 -15.34
CA THR A 145 -0.52 -22.67 -16.04
C THR A 145 -1.63 -23.35 -15.24
N GLY A 146 -2.79 -22.71 -15.16
CA GLY A 146 -3.94 -23.19 -14.38
C GLY A 146 -3.88 -22.94 -12.87
N GLN A 147 -2.78 -22.36 -12.36
CA GLN A 147 -2.61 -22.05 -10.93
C GLN A 147 -2.38 -20.56 -10.66
N GLY A 148 -2.44 -19.71 -11.69
CA GLY A 148 -2.21 -18.28 -11.53
C GLY A 148 -3.38 -17.53 -10.95
N THR A 149 -3.06 -16.38 -10.35
CA THR A 149 -4.07 -15.40 -9.91
C THR A 149 -4.33 -14.39 -11.03
N PRO A 150 -5.56 -14.20 -11.53
CA PRO A 150 -5.85 -13.17 -12.52
C PRO A 150 -5.46 -11.78 -12.02
N ALA A 151 -4.50 -11.13 -12.69
CA ALA A 151 -3.78 -10.00 -12.13
C ALA A 151 -4.67 -8.77 -11.94
N LEU A 152 -5.45 -8.39 -12.96
CA LEU A 152 -6.33 -7.22 -12.88
C LEU A 152 -7.47 -7.41 -11.88
N ILE A 153 -8.05 -8.61 -11.80
CA ILE A 153 -9.11 -8.92 -10.83
C ILE A 153 -8.56 -8.75 -9.41
N PHE A 154 -7.40 -9.34 -9.13
CA PHE A 154 -6.74 -9.18 -7.84
C PHE A 154 -6.43 -7.72 -7.51
N CYS A 155 -5.91 -6.94 -8.46
CA CYS A 155 -5.61 -5.53 -8.23
C CYS A 155 -6.87 -4.71 -7.93
N ARG A 156 -7.99 -5.00 -8.63
CA ARG A 156 -9.27 -4.36 -8.39
C ARG A 156 -9.84 -4.70 -7.01
N GLU A 157 -9.78 -5.97 -6.60
CA GLU A 157 -10.18 -6.41 -5.25
C GLU A 157 -9.39 -5.67 -4.16
N ILE A 158 -8.10 -5.43 -4.37
CA ILE A 158 -7.26 -4.65 -3.43
C ILE A 158 -7.71 -3.18 -3.36
N LEU A 159 -8.00 -2.54 -4.49
CA LEU A 159 -8.48 -1.15 -4.49
C LEU A 159 -9.87 -1.00 -3.86
N GLU A 160 -10.77 -1.95 -4.11
CA GLU A 160 -12.08 -1.99 -3.46
C GLU A 160 -11.95 -2.20 -1.95
N PHE A 161 -11.02 -3.06 -1.54
CA PHE A 161 -10.67 -3.25 -0.14
C PHE A 161 -10.18 -1.94 0.51
N PHE A 162 -9.24 -1.23 -0.11
CA PHE A 162 -8.77 0.06 0.43
C PHE A 162 -9.86 1.12 0.45
N SER A 163 -10.70 1.18 -0.58
CA SER A 163 -11.81 2.15 -0.61
C SER A 163 -12.80 1.93 0.54
N LYS A 164 -13.07 0.67 0.90
CA LYS A 164 -13.91 0.33 2.06
C LYS A 164 -13.21 0.68 3.37
N LEU A 165 -11.93 0.33 3.51
CA LEU A 165 -11.13 0.66 4.68
C LEU A 165 -11.10 2.17 4.95
N GLU A 166 -10.81 2.98 3.94
CA GLU A 166 -10.78 4.44 4.08
C GLU A 166 -12.16 4.99 4.43
N ALA A 167 -13.23 4.48 3.81
CA ALA A 167 -14.59 4.92 4.12
C ALA A 167 -15.02 4.59 5.56
N GLU A 168 -14.51 3.50 6.14
CA GLU A 168 -14.76 3.14 7.54
C GLU A 168 -13.89 3.96 8.52
N ILE A 169 -12.68 4.36 8.13
CA ILE A 169 -11.81 5.19 8.96
C ILE A 169 -12.25 6.66 8.96
N ASP A 170 -12.73 7.18 7.83
CA ASP A 170 -13.12 8.59 7.68
C ASP A 170 -14.58 8.88 8.09
N GLY A 171 -15.39 7.84 8.35
CA GLY A 171 -16.83 7.92 8.63
C GLY A 171 -17.17 7.95 10.11
#